data_AF-A0A1Z5HBQ5-F1
#
_entry.id   AF-A0A1Z5HBQ5-F1
#
_cell.length_a   1.000
_cell.length_b   1.000
_cell.length_c   1.000
_cell.angle_alpha   90.00
_cell.angle_beta   90.00
_cell.angle_gamma   90.00
#
_symmetry.space_group_name_H-M   'P 1'
#
loop_
_entity.id
_entity.type
_entity.pdbx_description
1 polymer ?
#
loop_
_entity_poly.entity_id
_entity_poly.type
_entity_poly.pdbx_seq_one_letter_code
_entity_poly.pdbx_strand_id
1 'polypeptide(L)'
;MAASGSYFVHIPKLDTWADLATYLSIGFGTWWLWSEIVHREDIYLYMIIACYLIPASLGVIKFGVYPSYHTWGVKIAAVSLGASLYPLFLADIAWPLRVSVFVYVVAALEEVAITLCLSKPQSNVGTIWHVLHKQ
;
A
#
# COMPACT_ATOMS: atom_id res chain seq x y z
N MET A 1 41.10 15.35 -3.31
CA MET A 1 39.93 15.76 -2.51
C MET A 1 38.73 14.99 -3.05
N ALA A 2 38.57 13.74 -2.58
CA ALA A 2 37.57 12.79 -3.07
C ALA A 2 36.89 12.16 -1.84
N ALA A 3 35.73 12.69 -1.45
CA ALA A 3 34.90 12.14 -0.39
C ALA A 3 33.47 12.70 -0.52
N SER A 4 32.76 12.33 -1.59
CA SER A 4 31.33 12.65 -1.74
C SER A 4 30.62 11.62 -2.62
N GLY A 5 30.90 10.33 -2.40
CA GLY A 5 30.28 9.22 -3.14
C GLY A 5 29.52 8.22 -2.26
N SER A 6 29.77 8.21 -0.95
CA SER A 6 29.36 7.10 -0.08
C SER A 6 28.18 7.42 0.86
N TYR A 7 27.82 8.70 1.02
CA TYR A 7 26.78 9.12 1.98
C TYR A 7 25.35 9.00 1.46
N PHE A 8 25.15 8.93 0.14
CA PHE A 8 23.81 8.89 -0.47
C PHE A 8 23.18 7.49 -0.52
N VAL A 9 23.94 6.42 -0.26
CA VAL A 9 23.46 5.03 -0.38
C VAL A 9 22.97 4.45 0.95
N HIS A 10 23.26 5.09 2.09
CA HIS A 10 22.86 4.58 3.42
C HIS A 10 21.49 5.04 3.90
N ILE A 11 21.05 6.23 3.51
CA ILE A 11 19.75 6.79 3.94
C ILE A 11 18.56 5.91 3.50
N PRO A 12 18.48 5.39 2.25
CA PRO A 12 17.32 4.61 1.81
C PRO A 12 17.14 3.29 2.57
N LYS A 13 18.24 2.67 3.00
CA LYS A 13 18.19 1.44 3.79
C LYS A 13 17.67 1.72 5.19
N LEU A 14 18.18 2.76 5.85
CA LEU A 14 17.74 3.11 7.20
C LEU A 14 16.26 3.53 7.22
N ASP A 15 15.83 4.27 6.19
CA ASP A 15 14.43 4.66 5.97
C ASP A 15 13.52 3.43 5.84
N THR A 16 13.92 2.47 5.00
CA THR A 16 13.19 1.20 4.85
C THR A 16 13.14 0.38 6.16
N TRP A 17 14.24 0.35 6.92
CA TRP A 17 14.29 -0.35 8.22
C TRP A 17 13.40 0.33 9.27
N ALA A 18 13.36 1.67 9.27
CA ALA A 18 12.49 2.44 10.15
C ALA A 18 11.01 2.25 9.81
N ASP A 19 10.66 2.23 8.52
CA ASP A 19 9.32 1.91 8.04
C ASP A 19 8.92 0.50 8.47
N LEU A 20 9.79 -0.49 8.26
CA LEU A 20 9.54 -1.87 8.66
C LEU A 20 9.31 -1.97 10.18
N ALA A 21 10.17 -1.34 10.98
CA ALA A 21 10.03 -1.34 12.44
C ALA A 21 8.72 -0.66 12.89
N THR A 22 8.30 0.41 12.21
CA THR A 22 7.06 1.12 12.49
C THR A 22 5.85 0.24 12.17
N TYR A 23 5.82 -0.39 10.99
CA TYR A 23 4.71 -1.29 10.61
C TYR A 23 4.64 -2.52 11.50
N LEU A 24 5.78 -3.11 11.89
CA LEU A 24 5.82 -4.23 12.83
C LEU A 24 5.33 -3.82 14.22
N SER A 25 5.72 -2.64 14.69
CA SER A 25 5.27 -2.13 16.00
C SER A 25 3.77 -1.85 16.00
N ILE A 26 3.24 -1.27 14.92
CA ILE A 26 1.80 -1.07 14.75
C ILE A 26 1.10 -2.43 14.74
N GLY A 27 1.52 -3.37 13.89
CA GLY A 27 0.90 -4.70 13.80
C GLY A 27 0.91 -5.44 15.14
N PHE A 28 2.06 -5.48 15.82
CA PHE A 28 2.20 -6.12 17.12
C PHE A 28 1.37 -5.42 18.21
N GLY A 29 1.43 -4.09 18.29
CA GLY A 29 0.66 -3.32 19.25
C GLY A 29 -0.85 -3.48 19.06
N THR A 30 -1.30 -3.52 17.80
CA THR A 30 -2.70 -3.74 17.45
C THR A 30 -3.17 -5.13 17.85
N TRP A 31 -2.37 -6.15 17.54
CA TRP A 31 -2.66 -7.54 17.93
C TRP A 31 -2.64 -7.74 19.44
N TRP A 32 -1.72 -7.09 20.16
CA TRP A 32 -1.61 -7.22 21.61
C TRP A 32 -2.74 -6.50 22.37
N LEU A 33 -3.06 -5.27 21.98
CA LEU A 33 -4.01 -4.43 22.70
C LEU A 33 -5.48 -4.71 22.31
N TRP A 34 -5.72 -5.10 21.05
CA TRP A 34 -7.05 -5.34 20.51
C TRP A 34 -7.14 -6.69 19.78
N SER A 35 -6.61 -7.75 20.38
CA SER A 35 -6.62 -9.11 19.82
C SER A 35 -8.02 -9.56 19.38
N GLU A 36 -9.05 -9.25 20.17
CA GLU A 36 -10.45 -9.57 19.87
C GLU A 36 -10.93 -8.94 18.56
N ILE A 37 -10.61 -7.66 18.34
CA ILE A 37 -10.98 -6.93 17.11
C ILE A 37 -10.21 -7.51 15.92
N VAL A 38 -8.92 -7.82 16.12
CA VAL A 38 -8.05 -8.39 15.08
C VAL A 38 -8.52 -9.77 14.63
N HIS A 39 -8.94 -10.62 15.57
CA HIS A 39 -9.48 -11.95 15.25
C HIS A 39 -10.88 -11.87 14.63
N ARG A 40 -11.69 -10.86 14.97
CA ARG A 40 -13.02 -10.66 14.38
C ARG A 40 -12.96 -10.21 12.92
N GLU A 41 -11.97 -9.41 12.55
CA GLU A 41 -11.84 -8.82 11.21
C GLU A 41 -10.63 -9.41 10.44
N ASP A 42 -10.19 -10.62 10.79
CA ASP A 42 -9.02 -11.30 10.25
C ASP A 42 -9.04 -11.40 8.72
N ILE A 43 -10.18 -11.72 8.14
CA ILE A 43 -10.38 -11.80 6.69
C ILE A 43 -10.10 -10.46 5.99
N TYR A 44 -10.47 -9.34 6.61
CA TYR A 44 -10.23 -8.01 6.07
C TYR A 44 -8.76 -7.63 6.19
N LEU A 45 -8.09 -8.04 7.28
CA LEU A 45 -6.64 -7.87 7.43
C LEU A 45 -5.88 -8.66 6.36
N TYR A 46 -6.25 -9.92 6.12
CA TYR A 46 -5.67 -10.72 5.05
C TYR A 46 -5.93 -10.12 3.67
N MET A 47 -7.11 -9.55 3.43
CA MET A 47 -7.40 -8.81 2.19
C MET A 47 -6.51 -7.59 2.02
N ILE A 48 -6.30 -6.79 3.06
CA ILE A 48 -5.39 -5.62 3.01
C ILE A 48 -3.98 -6.09 2.65
N ILE A 49 -3.46 -7.12 3.31
CA ILE A 49 -2.13 -7.66 3.04
C ILE A 49 -2.04 -8.18 1.60
N ALA A 50 -3.04 -8.92 1.12
CA ALA A 50 -3.08 -9.42 -0.25
C ALA A 50 -3.14 -8.28 -1.27
N CYS A 51 -3.95 -7.24 -1.03
CA CYS A 51 -4.07 -6.08 -1.91
C CYS A 51 -2.80 -5.23 -1.95
N TYR A 52 -1.97 -5.28 -0.91
CA TYR A 52 -0.64 -4.67 -0.93
C TYR A 52 0.37 -5.54 -1.70
N LEU A 53 0.40 -6.85 -1.42
CA LEU A 53 1.43 -7.75 -1.95
C LEU A 53 1.21 -8.13 -3.42
N ILE A 54 -0.04 -8.33 -3.86
CA ILE A 54 -0.34 -8.78 -5.23
C ILE A 54 0.12 -7.76 -6.28
N PRO A 55 -0.27 -6.47 -6.22
CA PRO A 55 0.17 -5.49 -7.21
C PRO A 55 1.69 -5.27 -7.18
N ALA A 56 2.28 -5.21 -5.97
CA ALA A 56 3.72 -5.06 -5.78
C ALA A 56 4.48 -6.24 -6.42
N SER A 57 4.06 -7.46 -6.14
CA SER A 57 4.69 -8.67 -6.68
C SER A 57 4.55 -8.74 -8.20
N LEU A 58 3.38 -8.40 -8.74
CA LEU A 58 3.16 -8.40 -10.19
C LEU A 58 4.01 -7.35 -10.91
N GLY A 59 4.17 -6.16 -10.35
CA GLY A 59 5.05 -5.15 -10.93
C GLY A 59 6.52 -5.57 -10.88
N VAL A 60 6.97 -6.20 -9.80
CA VAL A 60 8.33 -6.74 -9.70
C VAL A 60 8.54 -7.89 -10.69
N ILE A 61 7.61 -8.84 -10.81
CA ILE A 61 7.71 -9.97 -11.74
C ILE A 61 7.75 -9.47 -13.19
N LYS A 62 6.92 -8.49 -13.54
CA LYS A 62 6.78 -8.02 -14.91
C LYS A 62 7.89 -7.06 -15.34
N PHE A 63 8.33 -6.17 -14.45
CA PHE A 63 9.27 -5.09 -14.80
C PHE A 63 10.63 -5.19 -14.11
N GLY A 64 10.80 -6.11 -13.16
CA GLY A 64 12.05 -6.27 -12.40
C GLY A 64 12.33 -5.13 -11.42
N VAL A 65 11.39 -4.21 -11.23
CA VAL A 65 11.51 -3.01 -10.39
C VAL A 65 10.26 -2.87 -9.54
N TYR A 66 10.40 -2.39 -8.30
CA TYR A 66 9.26 -2.12 -7.43
C TYR A 66 8.35 -1.08 -8.11
N PRO A 67 7.09 -1.43 -8.42
CA PRO A 67 6.17 -0.49 -9.03
C PRO A 67 5.86 0.64 -8.03
N SER A 68 6.30 1.86 -8.32
CA SER A 68 5.77 3.07 -7.67
C SER A 68 4.66 3.65 -8.54
N TYR A 69 3.51 2.97 -8.57
CA TYR A 69 2.33 3.53 -9.21
C TYR A 69 1.63 4.47 -8.24
N HIS A 70 1.85 5.78 -8.40
CA HIS A 70 1.12 6.80 -7.65
C HIS A 70 -0.27 7.03 -8.25
N THR A 71 -1.13 6.00 -8.25
CA THR A 71 -2.53 6.18 -8.64
C THR A 71 -3.26 6.96 -7.55
N TRP A 72 -4.21 7.81 -7.97
CA TRP A 72 -5.10 8.48 -7.01
C TRP A 72 -5.93 7.47 -6.21
N GLY A 73 -6.27 6.32 -6.81
CA GLY A 73 -6.98 5.23 -6.15
C GLY A 73 -6.27 4.72 -4.90
N VAL A 74 -4.96 4.46 -4.99
CA VAL A 74 -4.18 3.98 -3.83
C VAL A 74 -4.11 5.04 -2.72
N LYS A 75 -3.99 6.33 -3.07
CA LYS A 75 -4.00 7.42 -2.07
C LYS A 75 -5.34 7.54 -1.36
N ILE A 76 -6.44 7.53 -2.12
CA ILE A 76 -7.80 7.58 -1.55
C ILE A 76 -8.02 6.38 -0.64
N ALA A 77 -7.64 5.19 -1.10
CA ALA A 77 -7.82 3.98 -0.33
C ALA A 77 -6.95 3.95 0.94
N ALA A 78 -5.70 4.43 0.89
CA ALA A 78 -4.83 4.55 2.06
C ALA A 78 -5.40 5.52 3.11
N VAL A 79 -5.89 6.70 2.66
CA VAL A 79 -6.55 7.66 3.55
C VAL A 79 -7.83 7.07 4.14
N SER A 80 -8.64 6.37 3.33
CA SER A 80 -9.87 5.70 3.79
C SER A 80 -9.57 4.61 4.84
N LEU A 81 -8.57 3.78 4.59
CA LEU A 81 -8.11 2.75 5.52
C LEU A 81 -7.65 3.38 6.85
N GLY A 82 -6.75 4.36 6.79
CA GLY A 82 -6.28 5.06 7.99
C GLY A 82 -7.41 5.73 8.77
N ALA A 83 -8.32 6.42 8.07
CA ALA A 83 -9.48 7.05 8.70
C ALA A 83 -10.44 6.05 9.36
N SER A 84 -10.57 4.85 8.79
CA SER A 84 -11.44 3.81 9.34
C SER A 84 -10.92 3.12 10.61
N LEU A 85 -9.63 3.27 10.92
CA LEU A 85 -9.06 2.74 12.17
C LEU A 85 -9.56 3.49 13.40
N TYR A 86 -9.86 4.79 13.28
CA TYR A 86 -10.40 5.59 14.39
C TYR A 86 -11.74 5.06 14.92
N PRO A 87 -12.80 4.91 14.10
CA PRO A 87 -14.07 4.35 14.58
C PRO A 87 -13.94 2.88 15.01
N LEU A 88 -13.00 2.12 14.43
CA LEU A 88 -12.73 0.75 14.81
C LEU A 88 -12.15 0.67 16.24
N PHE A 89 -11.12 1.44 16.56
CA PHE A 89 -10.46 1.34 17.87
C PHE A 89 -11.11 2.19 18.96
N LEU A 90 -11.74 3.32 18.62
CA LEU A 90 -12.36 4.22 19.61
C LEU A 90 -13.80 3.85 19.95
N ALA A 91 -14.54 3.25 19.00
CA ALA A 91 -15.96 2.98 19.15
C ALA A 91 -16.36 1.51 18.87
N ASP A 92 -15.40 0.64 18.54
CA ASP A 92 -15.61 -0.76 18.13
C ASP A 92 -16.58 -0.89 16.92
N ILE A 93 -16.61 0.12 16.06
CA ILE A 93 -17.45 0.16 14.87
C ILE A 93 -16.63 -0.31 13.66
N ALA A 94 -16.88 -1.54 13.21
CA ALA A 94 -16.08 -2.18 12.15
C ALA A 94 -16.53 -1.87 10.70
N TRP A 95 -17.77 -1.44 10.49
CA TRP A 95 -18.29 -1.25 9.11
C TRP A 95 -17.46 -0.25 8.27
N PRO A 96 -16.89 0.85 8.81
CA PRO A 96 -16.06 1.76 8.02
C PRO A 96 -14.79 1.09 7.52
N LEU A 97 -14.19 0.20 8.32
CA LEU A 97 -13.01 -0.57 7.90
C LEU A 97 -13.36 -1.45 6.71
N ARG A 98 -14.48 -2.19 6.79
CA ARG A 98 -14.92 -3.10 5.73
C ARG A 98 -15.16 -2.37 4.41
N VAL A 99 -15.78 -1.18 4.47
CA VAL A 99 -15.96 -0.31 3.29
C VAL A 99 -14.61 0.16 2.74
N SER A 100 -13.69 0.60 3.61
CA SER A 100 -12.35 1.00 3.20
C SER A 100 -11.56 -0.13 2.55
N VAL A 101 -11.69 -1.37 3.05
CA VAL A 101 -11.07 -2.55 2.43
C VAL A 101 -11.64 -2.77 1.03
N PHE A 102 -12.94 -2.61 0.82
CA PHE A 102 -13.53 -2.71 -0.52
C PHE A 102 -12.96 -1.67 -1.48
N VAL A 103 -12.83 -0.42 -1.03
CA VAL A 103 -12.17 0.65 -1.82
C VAL A 103 -10.72 0.29 -2.13
N TYR A 104 -10.02 -0.31 -1.17
CA TYR A 104 -8.63 -0.75 -1.35
C TYR A 104 -8.49 -1.89 -2.34
N VAL A 105 -9.41 -2.87 -2.34
CA VAL A 105 -9.48 -3.93 -3.34
C VAL A 105 -9.66 -3.35 -4.74
N VAL A 106 -10.58 -2.39 -4.91
CA VAL A 106 -10.80 -1.72 -6.20
C VAL A 106 -9.54 -0.99 -6.67
N ALA A 107 -8.86 -0.28 -5.78
CA ALA A 107 -7.60 0.39 -6.09
C ALA A 107 -6.48 -0.60 -6.48
N ALA A 108 -6.38 -1.74 -5.77
CA ALA A 108 -5.42 -2.78 -6.10
C ALA A 108 -5.71 -3.43 -7.47
N LEU A 109 -6.98 -3.65 -7.80
CA LEU A 109 -7.38 -4.14 -9.13
C LEU A 109 -7.03 -3.14 -10.24
N GLU A 110 -7.22 -1.84 -10.00
CA GLU A 110 -6.78 -0.78 -10.92
C GLU A 110 -5.26 -0.85 -11.15
N GLU A 111 -4.48 -0.99 -10.09
CA GLU A 111 -3.02 -1.09 -10.17
C GLU A 111 -2.56 -2.35 -10.92
N VAL A 112 -3.21 -3.49 -10.70
CA VAL A 112 -2.97 -4.73 -11.45
C VAL A 112 -3.33 -4.55 -12.93
N ALA A 113 -4.47 -3.93 -13.25
CA ALA A 113 -4.88 -3.68 -14.62
C ALA A 113 -3.88 -2.76 -15.34
N ILE A 114 -3.42 -1.68 -14.70
CA ILE A 114 -2.37 -0.80 -15.22
C ILE A 114 -1.09 -1.59 -15.46
N THR A 115 -0.67 -2.39 -14.49
CA THR A 115 0.53 -3.23 -14.58
C THR A 115 0.44 -4.17 -15.78
N LEU A 116 -0.71 -4.80 -16.02
CA LEU A 116 -0.94 -5.70 -17.15
C LEU A 116 -0.98 -4.97 -18.51
N CYS A 117 -1.59 -3.77 -18.57
CA CYS A 117 -1.71 -2.98 -19.79
C CYS A 117 -0.41 -2.25 -20.19
N LEU A 118 0.45 -1.86 -19.24
CA LEU A 118 1.71 -1.18 -19.56
C LEU A 118 2.77 -2.16 -20.09
N SER A 119 3.50 -1.76 -21.14
CA SER A 119 4.66 -2.50 -21.67
C SER A 119 6.01 -2.03 -21.14
N LYS A 120 6.07 -0.87 -20.46
CA LYS A 120 7.28 -0.31 -19.84
C LYS A 120 6.95 0.25 -18.46
N PRO A 121 7.85 0.12 -17.47
CA PRO A 121 7.63 0.68 -16.14
C PRO A 121 7.60 2.21 -16.25
N GLN A 122 6.45 2.82 -15.93
CA GLN A 122 6.34 4.27 -15.82
C GLN A 122 5.86 4.62 -14.41
N SER A 123 6.70 5.39 -13.70
CA SER A 123 6.47 5.82 -12.32
C SER A 123 5.42 6.93 -12.17
N ASN A 124 4.86 7.44 -13.27
CA ASN A 124 4.08 8.68 -13.25
C ASN A 124 2.81 8.59 -14.10
N VAL A 125 1.97 7.60 -13.81
CA VAL A 125 0.63 7.51 -14.41
C VAL A 125 -0.38 7.83 -13.31
N GLY A 126 -0.72 9.11 -13.17
CA GLY A 126 -1.66 9.57 -12.14
C GLY A 126 -3.08 9.00 -12.30
N THR A 127 -3.47 8.54 -13.50
CA THR A 127 -4.78 7.97 -13.84
C THR A 127 -4.71 7.28 -15.21
N ILE A 128 -5.48 6.20 -15.46
CA ILE A 128 -5.64 5.53 -16.79
C ILE A 128 -5.94 6.55 -17.92
N TRP A 129 -6.65 7.62 -17.59
CA TRP A 129 -7.00 8.72 -18.51
C TRP A 129 -5.82 9.42 -19.17
N HIS A 130 -4.67 9.52 -18.50
CA HIS A 130 -3.50 10.22 -19.06
C HIS A 130 -2.80 9.41 -20.16
N VAL A 131 -2.99 8.09 -20.16
CA VAL A 131 -2.45 7.18 -21.20
C VAL A 131 -3.38 7.14 -22.41
N LEU A 132 -4.70 7.20 -22.19
CA LEU A 132 -5.68 7.14 -23.28
C LEU A 132 -5.75 8.42 -24.12
N HIS A 133 -5.43 9.58 -23.55
CA HIS A 133 -5.57 10.87 -24.24
C HIS A 133 -4.31 11.32 -25.01
N LYS A 134 -3.26 10.48 -25.04
CA LYS A 134 -1.98 10.77 -25.70
C LYS A 134 -1.67 9.85 -26.90
N GLN A 135 -2.70 9.23 -27.47
CA GLN A 135 -2.64 8.62 -28.80
C GLN A 135 -3.06 9.65 -29.86
#